data_AF-A0A2V8KWI2-F1
#
_entry.id   AF-A0A2V8KWI2-F1
#
_cell.length_a   1.000
_cell.length_b   1.000
_cell.length_c   1.000
_cell.angle_alpha   90.00
_cell.angle_beta   90.00
_cell.angle_gamma   90.00
#
_symmetry.space_group_name_H-M   'P 1'
#
loop_
_entity.id
_entity.type
_entity.pdbx_description
1 polymer ?
#
loop_
_entity_poly.entity_id
_entity_poly.type
_entity_poly.pdbx_seq_one_letter_code
_entity_poly.pdbx_strand_id
1 'polypeptide(L)'
;MKKTLGVILLTWVTAAPFQDRQTQQVFSGRLSDSMCGASHQMKAAAGKVSERECLFECIKALAQYVLVDDKQQVIAIANQDLGGLPLYAGRPVRITGELKDGAIVATKIEAIPAHLHLGHVMTNWRDTPANVGFLIAAISDGRVAAVHADLAAKSADDLEAMKLHAGHVLNALDSSVEPKGPGSGYGVRKAATGALQHLEFAVQAEGVTANIKTHAAQVSASLNNVLQWTDQAVNLAQKIRTATTAAQAAAMVNDLTALTKNISERGLQQAKTEMDLI
;
A
#
# COMPACT_ATOMS: atom_id res chain seq x y z
N MET A 1 39.38 -12.42 -89.66
CA MET A 1 39.44 -11.29 -88.70
C MET A 1 38.07 -11.09 -88.07
N LYS A 2 37.84 -11.57 -86.84
CA LYS A 2 36.69 -11.21 -85.99
C LYS A 2 37.20 -11.15 -84.55
N LYS A 3 37.23 -9.95 -83.96
CA LYS A 3 37.60 -9.71 -82.55
C LYS A 3 36.31 -9.59 -81.75
N THR A 4 36.14 -10.43 -80.73
CA THR A 4 35.07 -10.33 -79.73
C THR A 4 35.58 -9.53 -78.54
N LEU A 5 34.93 -8.39 -78.26
CA LEU A 5 35.14 -7.61 -77.02
C LEU A 5 34.26 -8.22 -75.92
N GLY A 6 34.87 -8.61 -74.80
CA GLY A 6 34.17 -8.96 -73.56
C GLY A 6 34.04 -7.74 -72.65
N VAL A 7 32.81 -7.42 -72.25
CA VAL A 7 32.51 -6.39 -71.25
C VAL A 7 32.46 -7.05 -69.87
N ILE A 8 33.29 -6.58 -68.94
CA ILE A 8 33.27 -6.98 -67.53
C ILE A 8 32.41 -5.97 -66.77
N LEU A 9 31.25 -6.39 -66.28
CA LEU A 9 30.45 -5.62 -65.32
C LEU A 9 31.02 -5.83 -63.92
N LEU A 10 31.48 -4.75 -63.27
CA LEU A 10 31.89 -4.73 -61.88
C LEU A 10 30.67 -4.33 -61.02
N THR A 11 30.07 -5.29 -60.32
CA THR A 11 28.99 -5.02 -59.37
C THR A 11 29.56 -4.69 -58.00
N TRP A 12 29.39 -3.44 -57.56
CA TRP A 12 29.67 -3.00 -56.20
C TRP A 12 28.53 -3.45 -55.27
N VAL A 13 28.84 -4.34 -54.32
CA VAL A 13 27.95 -4.68 -53.22
C VAL A 13 28.17 -3.67 -52.10
N THR A 14 27.23 -2.75 -51.91
CA THR A 14 27.20 -1.89 -50.72
C THR A 14 26.70 -2.70 -49.52
N ALA A 15 27.58 -3.00 -48.57
CA ALA A 15 27.17 -3.54 -47.28
C ALA A 15 26.42 -2.46 -46.49
N ALA A 16 25.13 -2.65 -46.25
CA ALA A 16 24.39 -1.82 -45.31
C ALA A 16 24.92 -2.06 -43.89
N PRO A 17 25.13 -1.01 -43.07
CA PRO A 17 25.55 -1.21 -41.68
C PRO A 17 24.44 -1.93 -40.91
N PHE A 18 24.81 -3.02 -40.25
CA PHE A 18 23.99 -3.65 -39.23
C PHE A 18 23.78 -2.62 -38.11
N GLN A 19 22.59 -2.03 -38.03
CA GLN A 19 22.17 -1.33 -36.83
C GLN A 19 21.90 -2.41 -35.78
N ASP A 20 22.83 -2.53 -34.84
CA ASP A 20 22.67 -3.34 -33.65
C ASP A 20 21.41 -2.86 -32.92
N ARG A 21 20.35 -3.66 -33.02
CA ARG A 21 19.06 -3.36 -32.41
C ARG A 21 19.21 -3.69 -30.93
N GLN A 22 19.84 -2.79 -30.17
CA GLN A 22 20.07 -2.95 -28.73
C GLN A 22 18.75 -3.35 -28.07
N THR A 23 18.68 -4.58 -27.56
CA THR A 23 17.47 -5.19 -27.03
C THR A 23 17.16 -4.56 -25.68
N GLN A 24 16.39 -3.48 -25.69
CA GLN A 24 15.82 -2.91 -24.48
C GLN A 24 14.95 -3.98 -23.79
N GLN A 25 15.22 -4.19 -22.51
CA GLN A 25 14.53 -5.12 -21.62
C GLN A 25 13.87 -4.34 -20.50
N VAL A 26 12.84 -4.94 -19.89
CA VAL A 26 12.17 -4.40 -18.72
C VAL A 26 12.49 -5.27 -17.52
N PHE A 27 13.18 -4.69 -16.55
CA PHE A 27 13.48 -5.28 -15.25
C PHE A 27 12.45 -4.79 -14.25
N SER A 28 11.99 -5.67 -13.36
CA SER A 28 11.06 -5.28 -12.28
C SER A 28 11.64 -5.72 -10.95
N GLY A 29 11.42 -4.90 -9.93
CA GLY A 29 11.95 -5.17 -8.60
C GLY A 29 11.84 -3.95 -7.71
N ARG A 30 12.40 -4.05 -6.51
CA ARG A 30 12.46 -2.96 -5.55
C ARG A 30 13.76 -2.18 -5.73
N LEU A 31 13.64 -0.86 -5.87
CA LEU A 31 14.81 0.01 -5.93
C LEU A 31 15.42 0.15 -4.52
N SER A 32 16.65 -0.33 -4.35
CA SER A 32 17.39 -0.36 -3.08
C SER A 32 18.75 0.32 -3.24
N ASP A 33 19.61 0.19 -2.25
CA ASP A 33 21.02 0.60 -2.30
C ASP A 33 21.98 -0.59 -2.14
N SER A 34 23.24 -0.43 -2.50
CA SER A 34 24.26 -1.48 -2.48
C SER A 34 24.70 -1.91 -1.09
N MET A 35 24.39 -1.13 -0.04
CA MET A 35 24.70 -1.46 1.36
C MET A 35 23.61 -2.33 1.96
N CYS A 36 22.33 -1.98 1.73
CA CYS A 36 21.20 -2.77 2.20
C CYS A 36 20.94 -3.97 1.29
N GLY A 37 21.04 -3.79 -0.03
CA GLY A 37 20.69 -4.80 -1.03
C GLY A 37 19.29 -5.35 -0.78
N ALA A 38 19.18 -6.68 -0.67
CA ALA A 38 17.96 -7.39 -0.27
C ALA A 38 17.67 -7.35 1.24
N SER A 39 18.64 -6.96 2.07
CA SER A 39 18.52 -6.96 3.53
C SER A 39 17.90 -5.66 4.04
N HIS A 40 16.56 -5.60 4.09
CA HIS A 40 15.83 -4.49 4.74
C HIS A 40 15.63 -4.73 6.25
N GLN A 41 16.40 -5.64 6.88
CA GLN A 41 16.33 -5.95 8.32
C GLN A 41 17.04 -4.95 9.25
N MET A 42 17.42 -3.77 8.75
CA MET A 42 17.85 -2.71 9.64
C MET A 42 16.63 -2.19 10.38
N LYS A 43 16.53 -2.56 11.67
CA LYS A 43 15.69 -1.90 12.67
C LYS A 43 16.00 -0.40 12.61
N ALA A 44 15.34 0.34 11.73
CA ALA A 44 15.20 1.77 11.85
C ALA A 44 14.64 1.98 13.25
N ALA A 45 15.51 2.45 14.15
CA ALA A 45 15.31 2.42 15.60
C ALA A 45 13.85 2.77 15.94
N ALA A 46 13.05 1.75 16.28
CA ALA A 46 11.66 1.88 16.68
C ALA A 46 10.82 2.86 15.82
N GLY A 47 10.83 2.73 14.49
CA GLY A 47 9.87 3.41 13.61
C GLY A 47 10.09 4.92 13.42
N LYS A 48 11.29 5.45 13.70
CA LYS A 48 11.60 6.89 13.56
C LYS A 48 12.05 7.34 12.16
N VAL A 49 12.39 6.42 11.26
CA VAL A 49 12.93 6.73 9.93
C VAL A 49 12.26 5.82 8.90
N SER A 50 11.73 6.40 7.83
CA SER A 50 11.15 5.65 6.70
C SER A 50 12.24 4.94 5.90
N GLU A 51 11.87 3.86 5.18
CA GLU A 51 12.82 3.14 4.32
C GLU A 51 13.50 4.04 3.29
N ARG A 52 12.76 5.02 2.76
CA ARG A 52 13.28 6.01 1.81
C ARG A 52 14.33 6.92 2.44
N GLU A 53 14.07 7.41 3.65
CA GLU A 53 15.04 8.24 4.38
C GLU A 53 16.30 7.43 4.72
N CYS A 54 16.12 6.17 5.15
CA CYS A 54 17.23 5.25 5.41
C CYS A 54 18.09 5.05 4.15
N LEU A 55 17.44 4.76 3.01
CA LEU A 55 18.13 4.60 1.73
C LEU A 55 18.90 5.86 1.35
N PHE A 56 18.32 7.06 1.55
CA PHE A 56 19.03 8.30 1.25
C PHE A 56 20.26 8.53 2.13
N GLU A 57 20.26 8.09 3.39
CA GLU A 57 21.47 8.14 4.21
C GLU A 57 22.56 7.21 3.66
N CYS A 58 22.20 6.00 3.17
CA CYS A 58 23.15 5.11 2.50
C CYS A 58 23.73 5.74 1.22
N ILE A 59 22.89 6.34 0.38
CA ILE A 59 23.35 7.02 -0.85
C ILE A 59 24.26 8.21 -0.53
N LYS A 60 23.98 8.99 0.53
CA LYS A 60 24.88 10.05 1.02
C LYS A 60 26.21 9.49 1.51
N ALA A 61 26.19 8.28 2.07
CA ALA A 61 27.38 7.51 2.45
C ALA A 61 28.04 6.76 1.27
N LEU A 62 27.76 7.19 0.03
CA LEU A 62 28.35 6.68 -1.22
C LEU A 62 27.91 5.28 -1.64
N ALA A 63 26.78 4.78 -1.11
CA ALA A 63 26.14 3.59 -1.67
C ALA A 63 25.59 3.88 -3.08
N GLN A 64 25.47 2.83 -3.89
CA GLN A 64 24.90 2.89 -5.23
C GLN A 64 23.48 2.35 -5.24
N TYR A 65 22.59 2.93 -6.05
CA TYR A 65 21.30 2.36 -6.36
C TYR A 65 21.45 0.99 -7.05
N VAL A 66 20.63 0.05 -6.59
CA VAL A 66 20.54 -1.31 -7.14
C VAL A 66 19.07 -1.72 -7.28
N LEU A 67 18.78 -2.65 -8.16
CA LEU A 67 17.47 -3.29 -8.26
C LEU A 67 17.51 -4.62 -7.51
N VAL A 68 16.57 -4.85 -6.60
CA VAL A 68 16.36 -6.16 -5.97
C VAL A 68 15.16 -6.82 -6.66
N ASP A 69 15.39 -7.92 -7.37
CA ASP A 69 14.31 -8.64 -8.06
C ASP A 69 13.44 -9.47 -7.10
N ASP A 70 12.43 -10.12 -7.65
CA ASP A 70 11.50 -10.99 -6.91
C ASP A 70 12.19 -12.21 -6.27
N LYS A 71 13.35 -12.61 -6.79
CA LYS A 71 14.21 -13.70 -6.27
C LYS A 71 15.26 -13.21 -5.28
N GLN A 72 15.11 -11.97 -4.79
CA GLN A 72 16.04 -11.33 -3.86
C GLN A 72 17.47 -11.16 -4.43
N GLN A 73 17.62 -11.21 -5.76
CA GLN A 73 18.91 -10.95 -6.40
C GLN A 73 19.14 -9.45 -6.51
N VAL A 74 20.35 -9.02 -6.16
CA VAL A 74 20.77 -7.62 -6.29
C VAL A 74 21.41 -7.43 -7.66
N ILE A 75 20.81 -6.59 -8.49
CA ILE A 75 21.27 -6.24 -9.84
C ILE A 75 21.77 -4.80 -9.80
N ALA A 76 23.02 -4.59 -10.20
CA ALA A 76 23.62 -3.26 -10.23
C ALA A 76 22.93 -2.36 -11.28
N ILE A 77 22.90 -1.05 -11.03
CA ILE A 77 22.48 -0.05 -12.01
C ILE A 77 23.72 0.77 -12.37
N ALA A 78 24.09 0.86 -13.64
CA ALA A 78 25.35 1.48 -14.05
C ALA A 78 25.31 3.01 -13.97
N ASN A 79 24.23 3.62 -14.47
CA ASN A 79 24.05 5.07 -14.54
C ASN A 79 23.27 5.61 -13.34
N GLN A 80 24.02 5.90 -12.27
CA GLN A 80 23.54 6.30 -10.94
C GLN A 80 22.89 7.69 -10.87
N ASP A 81 22.97 8.48 -11.94
CA ASP A 81 22.49 9.85 -12.06
C ASP A 81 21.11 9.97 -12.74
N LEU A 82 20.49 8.83 -13.12
CA LEU A 82 19.19 8.84 -13.76
C LEU A 82 18.11 9.38 -12.80
N GLY A 83 17.43 10.47 -13.17
CA GLY A 83 16.53 11.23 -12.29
C GLY A 83 15.37 10.44 -11.66
N GLY A 84 14.98 9.29 -12.25
CA GLY A 84 13.98 8.41 -11.65
C GLY A 84 14.45 7.65 -10.39
N LEU A 85 15.76 7.49 -10.21
CA LEU A 85 16.34 6.76 -9.06
C LEU A 85 15.98 7.41 -7.72
N PRO A 86 16.28 8.70 -7.47
CA PRO A 86 15.88 9.34 -6.22
C PRO A 86 14.37 9.43 -6.08
N LEU A 87 13.60 9.55 -7.17
CA LEU A 87 12.14 9.64 -7.10
C LEU A 87 11.52 8.34 -6.56
N TYR A 88 11.97 7.18 -7.04
CA TYR A 88 11.39 5.89 -6.69
C TYR A 88 12.21 5.08 -5.68
N ALA A 89 13.21 5.68 -5.05
CA ALA A 89 13.99 5.08 -3.97
C ALA A 89 13.10 4.37 -2.92
N GLY A 90 13.40 3.09 -2.69
CA GLY A 90 12.68 2.23 -1.74
C GLY A 90 11.34 1.70 -2.26
N ARG A 91 11.03 1.86 -3.56
CA ARG A 91 9.74 1.44 -4.13
C ARG A 91 9.91 0.33 -5.17
N PRO A 92 8.86 -0.48 -5.39
CA PRO A 92 8.75 -1.32 -6.57
C PRO A 92 8.72 -0.46 -7.85
N VAL A 93 9.57 -0.80 -8.81
CA VAL A 93 9.74 -0.08 -10.07
C VAL A 93 9.84 -1.03 -11.25
N ARG A 94 9.57 -0.49 -12.42
CA ARG A 94 10.04 -1.04 -13.71
C ARG A 94 11.18 -0.18 -14.21
N ILE A 95 12.26 -0.85 -14.61
CA ILE A 95 13.43 -0.24 -15.23
C ILE A 95 13.48 -0.74 -16.66
N THR A 96 13.34 0.17 -17.63
CA THR A 96 13.67 -0.13 -19.02
C THR A 96 15.16 0.13 -19.23
N GLY A 97 15.87 -0.78 -19.87
CA GLY A 97 17.30 -0.63 -20.11
C GLY A 97 17.93 -1.88 -20.73
N GLU A 98 19.25 -1.96 -20.66
CA GLU A 98 20.02 -3.10 -21.15
C GLU A 98 20.92 -3.64 -20.05
N LEU A 99 21.05 -4.96 -19.95
CA LEU A 99 22.00 -5.60 -19.04
C LEU A 99 23.37 -5.70 -19.73
N LYS A 100 24.35 -4.92 -19.28
CA LYS A 100 25.74 -4.95 -19.75
C LYS A 100 26.67 -5.23 -18.58
N ASP A 101 27.55 -6.22 -18.72
CA ASP A 101 28.55 -6.57 -17.71
C ASP A 101 27.96 -6.79 -16.30
N GLY A 102 26.74 -7.34 -16.23
CA GLY A 102 26.03 -7.58 -14.97
C GLY A 102 25.32 -6.36 -14.35
N ALA A 103 25.32 -5.21 -15.03
CA ALA A 103 24.65 -3.99 -14.58
C ALA A 103 23.59 -3.51 -15.59
N ILE A 104 22.47 -2.99 -15.09
CA ILE A 104 21.43 -2.37 -15.90
C ILE A 104 21.90 -0.97 -16.29
N VAL A 105 22.04 -0.71 -17.57
CA VAL A 105 22.13 0.64 -18.13
C VAL A 105 20.68 1.11 -18.37
N ALA A 106 20.15 1.86 -17.41
CA ALA A 106 18.75 2.25 -17.37
C ALA A 106 18.46 3.42 -18.31
N THR A 107 17.40 3.32 -19.11
CA THR A 107 16.90 4.40 -19.98
C THR A 107 15.64 5.05 -19.40
N LYS A 108 14.86 4.30 -18.60
CA LYS A 108 13.64 4.78 -17.95
C LYS A 108 13.40 4.03 -16.65
N ILE A 109 12.90 4.74 -15.64
CA ILE A 109 12.40 4.16 -14.39
C ILE A 109 10.99 4.68 -14.17
N GLU A 110 10.07 3.77 -13.89
CA GLU A 110 8.67 4.09 -13.66
C GLU A 110 8.08 3.28 -12.50
N ALA A 111 7.07 3.85 -11.86
CA ALA A 111 6.30 3.12 -10.87
C ALA A 111 5.49 1.99 -11.52
N ILE A 112 5.19 0.96 -10.74
CA ILE A 112 4.29 -0.12 -11.16
C ILE A 112 2.85 0.29 -10.81
N PRO A 113 1.92 0.41 -11.79
CA PRO A 113 0.55 0.88 -11.53
C PRO A 113 -0.17 0.13 -10.41
N ALA A 114 -0.09 -1.20 -10.37
CA ALA A 114 -0.67 -1.99 -9.28
C ALA A 114 -0.14 -1.55 -7.89
N HIS A 115 1.16 -1.30 -7.76
CA HIS A 115 1.79 -0.90 -6.51
C HIS A 115 1.45 0.54 -6.09
N LEU A 116 1.10 1.43 -7.03
CA LEU A 116 0.58 2.76 -6.70
C LEU A 116 -0.74 2.66 -5.94
N HIS A 117 -1.64 1.79 -6.39
CA HIS A 117 -2.92 1.58 -5.71
C HIS A 117 -2.74 0.94 -4.33
N LEU A 118 -1.85 -0.05 -4.20
CA LEU A 118 -1.48 -0.62 -2.89
C LEU A 118 -0.87 0.43 -1.95
N GLY A 119 -0.08 1.37 -2.50
CA GLY A 119 0.45 2.51 -1.77
C GLY A 119 -0.65 3.43 -1.19
N HIS A 120 -1.77 3.60 -1.89
CA HIS A 120 -2.92 4.34 -1.35
C HIS A 120 -3.61 3.60 -0.18
N VAL A 121 -3.59 2.27 -0.21
CA VAL A 121 -4.14 1.44 0.89
C VAL A 121 -3.27 1.56 2.15
N MET A 122 -1.94 1.48 2.02
CA MET A 122 -1.04 1.33 3.18
C MET A 122 -0.26 2.57 3.56
N THR A 123 0.10 3.40 2.61
CA THR A 123 1.11 4.44 2.83
C THR A 123 0.50 5.83 2.93
N ASN A 124 -0.26 6.26 1.91
CA ASN A 124 -0.68 7.65 1.82
C ASN A 124 -1.94 7.81 0.97
N TRP A 125 -2.91 8.57 1.49
CA TRP A 125 -4.00 9.13 0.72
C TRP A 125 -4.24 10.56 1.15
N ARG A 126 -4.43 11.48 0.19
CA ARG A 126 -4.48 12.93 0.48
C ARG A 126 -5.66 13.37 1.35
N ASP A 127 -6.75 12.60 1.32
CA ASP A 127 -7.97 12.98 2.05
C ASP A 127 -8.04 12.35 3.45
N THR A 128 -7.14 11.43 3.79
CA THR A 128 -7.11 10.81 5.13
C THR A 128 -6.39 11.71 6.15
N PRO A 129 -6.72 11.59 7.44
CA PRO A 129 -6.03 12.28 8.52
C PRO A 129 -4.53 11.96 8.52
N ALA A 130 -3.70 13.01 8.69
CA ALA A 130 -2.24 12.93 8.58
C ALA A 130 -1.72 12.33 7.24
N ASN A 131 -2.57 12.30 6.21
CA ASN A 131 -2.29 11.70 4.91
C ASN A 131 -1.80 10.25 4.97
N VAL A 132 -2.31 9.42 5.87
CA VAL A 132 -1.92 7.99 5.95
C VAL A 132 -2.68 7.14 4.92
N GLY A 133 -2.26 5.89 4.69
CA GLY A 133 -3.04 4.99 3.84
C GLY A 133 -4.44 4.71 4.39
N PHE A 134 -5.38 4.34 3.51
CA PHE A 134 -6.76 4.03 3.91
C PHE A 134 -6.85 3.00 5.05
N LEU A 135 -6.10 1.90 4.98
CA LEU A 135 -6.14 0.85 5.99
C LEU A 135 -5.60 1.35 7.34
N ILE A 136 -4.58 2.22 7.31
CA ILE A 136 -4.00 2.81 8.51
C ILE A 136 -4.99 3.76 9.19
N ALA A 137 -5.72 4.57 8.41
CA ALA A 137 -6.80 5.41 8.93
C ALA A 137 -7.91 4.56 9.57
N ALA A 138 -8.33 3.47 8.90
CA ALA A 138 -9.32 2.54 9.44
C ALA A 138 -8.88 1.90 10.76
N ILE A 139 -7.61 1.47 10.86
CA ILE A 139 -7.05 0.91 12.10
C ILE A 139 -7.05 1.92 13.23
N SER A 140 -6.66 3.17 12.96
CA SER A 140 -6.66 4.24 13.96
C SER A 140 -8.05 4.47 14.54
N ASP A 141 -9.05 4.66 13.68
CA ASP A 141 -10.42 4.91 14.11
C ASP A 141 -11.08 3.67 14.72
N GLY A 142 -10.79 2.47 14.21
CA GLY A 142 -11.28 1.22 14.79
C GLY A 142 -10.82 1.03 16.23
N ARG A 143 -9.58 1.42 16.56
CA ARG A 143 -9.07 1.42 17.94
C ARG A 143 -9.81 2.41 18.83
N VAL A 144 -10.09 3.61 18.34
CA VAL A 144 -10.90 4.61 19.08
C VAL A 144 -12.29 4.04 19.37
N ALA A 145 -12.94 3.42 18.39
CA ALA A 145 -14.24 2.78 18.57
C ALA A 145 -14.19 1.68 19.64
N ALA A 146 -13.19 0.78 19.61
CA ALA A 146 -13.05 -0.29 20.59
C ALA A 146 -12.83 0.25 22.01
N VAL A 147 -11.95 1.26 22.18
CA VAL A 147 -11.69 1.89 23.48
C VAL A 147 -12.97 2.50 24.06
N HIS A 148 -13.74 3.22 23.24
CA HIS A 148 -14.97 3.83 23.73
C HIS A 148 -16.09 2.84 24.00
N ALA A 149 -16.18 1.74 23.25
CA ALA A 149 -17.11 0.67 23.60
C ALA A 149 -16.75 0.03 24.96
N ASP A 150 -15.48 -0.22 25.23
CA ASP A 150 -15.02 -0.72 26.54
C ASP A 150 -15.28 0.28 27.69
N LEU A 151 -15.16 1.58 27.45
CA LEU A 151 -15.49 2.61 28.44
C LEU A 151 -17.01 2.68 28.71
N ALA A 152 -17.84 2.53 27.67
CA ALA A 152 -19.29 2.40 27.84
C ALA A 152 -19.62 1.17 28.70
N ALA A 153 -18.97 0.04 28.45
CA ALA A 153 -19.22 -1.21 29.19
C ALA A 153 -18.86 -1.10 30.68
N LYS A 154 -17.84 -0.29 31.01
CA LYS A 154 -17.45 0.00 32.40
C LYS A 154 -18.41 0.95 33.14
N SER A 155 -19.39 1.52 32.44
CA SER A 155 -20.33 2.52 32.96
C SER A 155 -21.77 1.95 33.01
N ALA A 156 -21.93 0.69 33.40
CA ALA A 156 -23.17 -0.07 33.21
C ALA A 156 -24.40 0.49 33.97
N ASP A 157 -24.18 1.29 35.01
CA ASP A 157 -25.19 1.98 35.82
C ASP A 157 -25.37 3.46 35.45
N ASP A 158 -24.55 4.00 34.54
CA ASP A 158 -24.61 5.38 34.06
C ASP A 158 -25.06 5.43 32.59
N LEU A 159 -26.35 5.70 32.40
CA LEU A 159 -26.95 5.82 31.07
C LEU A 159 -26.32 6.93 30.22
N GLU A 160 -25.99 8.06 30.83
CA GLU A 160 -25.49 9.22 30.09
C GLU A 160 -24.03 9.00 29.66
N ALA A 161 -23.23 8.34 30.51
CA ALA A 161 -21.88 7.89 30.13
C ALA A 161 -21.93 6.86 28.98
N MET A 162 -22.84 5.87 29.03
CA MET A 162 -23.02 4.93 27.92
C MET A 162 -23.43 5.62 26.62
N LYS A 163 -24.35 6.58 26.67
CA LYS A 163 -24.75 7.37 25.50
C LYS A 163 -23.62 8.25 24.97
N LEU A 164 -22.80 8.84 25.85
CA LEU A 164 -21.65 9.64 25.44
C LEU A 164 -20.66 8.77 24.66
N HIS A 165 -20.26 7.65 25.25
CA HIS A 165 -19.28 6.75 24.63
C HIS A 165 -19.82 6.06 23.37
N ALA A 166 -21.11 5.72 23.30
CA ALA A 166 -21.74 5.26 22.06
C ALA A 166 -21.66 6.33 20.95
N GLY A 167 -21.77 7.62 21.30
CA GLY A 167 -21.56 8.72 20.35
C GLY A 167 -20.13 8.76 19.82
N HIS A 168 -19.14 8.57 20.69
CA HIS A 168 -17.73 8.48 20.26
C HIS A 168 -17.48 7.27 19.35
N VAL A 169 -18.13 6.13 19.61
CA VAL A 169 -18.07 4.96 18.71
C VAL A 169 -18.66 5.31 17.34
N LEU A 170 -19.83 5.98 17.29
CA LEU A 170 -20.41 6.42 16.02
C LEU A 170 -19.46 7.33 15.25
N ASN A 171 -18.85 8.31 15.90
CA ASN A 171 -17.92 9.22 15.26
C ASN A 171 -16.70 8.52 14.66
N ALA A 172 -16.14 7.55 15.37
CA ALA A 172 -14.98 6.78 14.91
C ALA A 172 -15.35 5.77 13.81
N LEU A 173 -16.54 5.18 13.84
CA LEU A 173 -16.97 4.23 12.81
C LEU A 173 -17.46 4.94 11.53
N ASP A 174 -18.22 6.01 11.70
CA ASP A 174 -18.87 6.79 10.65
C ASP A 174 -19.14 8.24 11.08
N SER A 175 -18.19 9.12 10.79
CA SER A 175 -18.29 10.55 11.12
C SER A 175 -19.40 11.29 10.37
N SER A 176 -19.99 10.69 9.33
CA SER A 176 -21.18 11.27 8.67
C SER A 176 -22.45 11.13 9.53
N VAL A 177 -22.48 10.15 10.43
CA VAL A 177 -23.60 9.91 11.36
C VAL A 177 -23.43 10.72 12.64
N GLU A 178 -22.22 10.77 13.20
CA GLU A 178 -21.89 11.58 14.38
C GLU A 178 -20.61 12.38 14.09
N PRO A 179 -20.72 13.66 13.70
CA PRO A 179 -19.57 14.47 13.28
C PRO A 179 -18.61 14.83 14.43
N LYS A 180 -19.06 14.78 15.68
CA LYS A 180 -18.27 15.20 16.85
C LYS A 180 -17.82 13.99 17.67
N GLY A 181 -16.53 13.93 17.96
CA GLY A 181 -15.98 12.91 18.83
C GLY A 181 -14.46 12.84 18.74
N PRO A 182 -13.86 11.85 19.43
CA PRO A 182 -12.42 11.66 19.50
C PRO A 182 -11.85 10.87 18.31
N GLY A 183 -12.70 10.39 17.40
CA GLY A 183 -12.25 9.79 16.14
C GLY A 183 -11.57 10.83 15.26
N SER A 184 -10.89 10.38 14.22
CA SER A 184 -10.13 11.25 13.33
C SER A 184 -10.97 12.19 12.46
N GLY A 185 -12.30 12.00 12.47
CA GLY A 185 -13.24 12.66 11.56
C GLY A 185 -13.38 11.98 10.20
N TYR A 186 -12.66 10.88 9.93
CA TYR A 186 -12.72 10.16 8.66
C TYR A 186 -13.62 8.92 8.67
N GLY A 187 -13.52 8.11 9.72
CA GLY A 187 -14.40 6.95 9.95
C GLY A 187 -13.88 5.64 9.34
N VAL A 188 -14.02 4.53 10.09
CA VAL A 188 -13.70 3.17 9.62
C VAL A 188 -14.42 2.83 8.32
N ARG A 189 -15.71 3.18 8.19
CA ARG A 189 -16.51 2.88 6.99
C ARG A 189 -15.87 3.47 5.74
N LYS A 190 -15.65 4.78 5.73
CA LYS A 190 -15.10 5.51 4.59
C LYS A 190 -13.70 5.00 4.24
N ALA A 191 -12.87 4.75 5.25
CA ALA A 191 -11.52 4.24 5.09
C ALA A 191 -11.50 2.84 4.49
N ALA A 192 -12.27 1.89 5.03
CA ALA A 192 -12.34 0.52 4.52
C ALA A 192 -12.92 0.45 3.09
N THR A 193 -13.92 1.27 2.75
CA THR A 193 -14.44 1.37 1.39
C THR A 193 -13.39 1.91 0.40
N GLY A 194 -12.64 2.93 0.79
CA GLY A 194 -11.54 3.45 -0.04
C GLY A 194 -10.43 2.41 -0.25
N ALA A 195 -10.08 1.66 0.81
CA ALA A 195 -9.13 0.55 0.69
C ALA A 195 -9.61 -0.52 -0.29
N LEU A 196 -10.87 -0.96 -0.20
CA LEU A 196 -11.46 -1.94 -1.12
C LEU A 196 -11.41 -1.48 -2.58
N GLN A 197 -11.79 -0.23 -2.85
CA GLN A 197 -11.76 0.33 -4.19
C GLN A 197 -10.34 0.31 -4.77
N HIS A 198 -9.35 0.67 -3.97
CA HIS A 198 -7.96 0.68 -4.42
C HIS A 198 -7.37 -0.73 -4.57
N LEU A 199 -7.80 -1.71 -3.78
CA LEU A 199 -7.44 -3.11 -4.01
C LEU A 199 -8.01 -3.62 -5.34
N GLU A 200 -9.25 -3.26 -5.68
CA GLU A 200 -9.84 -3.59 -6.98
C GLU A 200 -9.04 -2.99 -8.13
N PHE A 201 -8.67 -1.71 -8.05
CA PHE A 201 -7.80 -1.08 -9.04
C PHE A 201 -6.43 -1.76 -9.13
N ALA A 202 -5.84 -2.14 -8.01
CA ALA A 202 -4.53 -2.81 -7.98
C ALA A 202 -4.56 -4.15 -8.73
N VAL A 203 -5.60 -4.97 -8.56
CA VAL A 203 -5.69 -6.29 -9.20
C VAL A 203 -6.03 -6.23 -10.70
N GLN A 204 -6.55 -5.10 -11.17
CA GLN A 204 -6.85 -4.83 -12.58
C GLN A 204 -5.73 -4.07 -13.30
N ALA A 205 -4.80 -3.49 -12.55
CA ALA A 205 -3.73 -2.66 -13.10
C ALA A 205 -2.56 -3.46 -13.69
N GLU A 206 -1.79 -2.79 -14.55
CA GLU A 206 -0.54 -3.34 -15.06
C GLU A 206 0.47 -3.61 -13.92
N GLY A 207 1.21 -4.70 -14.05
CA GLY A 207 2.20 -5.15 -13.06
C GLY A 207 1.59 -5.86 -11.84
N VAL A 208 0.32 -6.26 -11.92
CA VAL A 208 -0.28 -7.18 -10.95
C VAL A 208 0.42 -8.55 -11.01
N THR A 209 0.74 -9.10 -9.84
CA THR A 209 1.33 -10.45 -9.68
C THR A 209 0.31 -11.43 -9.08
N ALA A 210 0.61 -12.73 -9.12
CA ALA A 210 -0.21 -13.73 -8.43
C ALA A 210 -0.27 -13.46 -6.91
N ASN A 211 0.84 -13.01 -6.30
CA ASN A 211 0.90 -12.66 -4.89
C ASN A 211 -0.06 -11.51 -4.56
N ILE A 212 -0.03 -10.43 -5.36
CA ILE A 212 -0.96 -9.29 -5.22
C ILE A 212 -2.41 -9.77 -5.30
N LYS A 213 -2.76 -10.62 -6.29
CA LYS A 213 -4.14 -11.13 -6.44
C LYS A 213 -4.60 -11.92 -5.22
N THR A 214 -3.77 -12.82 -4.72
CA THR A 214 -4.09 -13.67 -3.58
C THR A 214 -4.33 -12.84 -2.32
N HIS A 215 -3.36 -12.00 -1.94
CA HIS A 215 -3.48 -11.22 -0.72
C HIS A 215 -4.53 -10.12 -0.83
N ALA A 216 -4.67 -9.46 -1.99
CA ALA A 216 -5.75 -8.48 -2.18
C ALA A 216 -7.15 -9.12 -2.00
N ALA A 217 -7.34 -10.37 -2.41
CA ALA A 217 -8.60 -11.10 -2.18
C ALA A 217 -8.84 -11.36 -0.68
N GLN A 218 -7.80 -11.76 0.06
CA GLN A 218 -7.88 -11.99 1.52
C GLN A 218 -8.13 -10.69 2.31
N VAL A 219 -7.46 -9.61 1.93
CA VAL A 219 -7.67 -8.27 2.50
C VAL A 219 -9.10 -7.81 2.21
N SER A 220 -9.57 -7.97 0.97
CA SER A 220 -10.92 -7.58 0.58
C SER A 220 -12.00 -8.36 1.35
N ALA A 221 -11.82 -9.66 1.54
CA ALA A 221 -12.71 -10.46 2.38
C ALA A 221 -12.75 -9.96 3.83
N SER A 222 -11.59 -9.63 4.40
CA SER A 222 -11.47 -9.09 5.76
C SER A 222 -12.16 -7.73 5.89
N LEU A 223 -11.98 -6.84 4.91
CA LEU A 223 -12.60 -5.51 4.91
C LEU A 223 -14.12 -5.56 4.69
N ASN A 224 -14.63 -6.51 3.90
CA ASN A 224 -16.07 -6.72 3.77
C ASN A 224 -16.70 -7.15 5.11
N ASN A 225 -16.04 -8.03 5.87
CA ASN A 225 -16.49 -8.38 7.21
C ASN A 225 -16.45 -7.16 8.16
N VAL A 226 -15.39 -6.34 8.09
CA VAL A 226 -15.29 -5.09 8.86
C VAL A 226 -16.46 -4.16 8.55
N LEU A 227 -16.83 -3.98 7.28
CA LEU A 227 -17.97 -3.15 6.90
C LEU A 227 -19.30 -3.70 7.46
N GLN A 228 -19.51 -5.01 7.41
CA GLN A 228 -20.70 -5.64 8.01
C GLN A 228 -20.78 -5.42 9.53
N TRP A 229 -19.68 -5.63 10.25
CA TRP A 229 -19.64 -5.36 11.69
C TRP A 229 -19.79 -3.86 11.99
N THR A 230 -19.25 -2.99 11.13
CA THR A 230 -19.40 -1.55 11.25
C THR A 230 -20.87 -1.15 11.12
N ASP A 231 -21.61 -1.71 10.17
CA ASP A 231 -23.07 -1.50 10.05
C ASP A 231 -23.83 -1.94 11.31
N GLN A 232 -23.51 -3.12 11.83
CA GLN A 232 -24.12 -3.63 13.04
C GLN A 232 -23.81 -2.73 14.24
N ALA A 233 -22.56 -2.32 14.40
CA ALA A 233 -22.10 -1.48 15.51
C ALA A 233 -22.71 -0.06 15.46
N VAL A 234 -22.78 0.55 14.27
CA VAL A 234 -23.43 1.86 14.10
C VAL A 234 -24.92 1.80 14.49
N ASN A 235 -25.65 0.78 14.01
CA ASN A 235 -27.04 0.59 14.38
C ASN A 235 -27.23 0.40 15.89
N LEU A 236 -26.33 -0.35 16.54
CA LEU A 236 -26.40 -0.61 17.97
C LEU A 236 -26.08 0.63 18.80
N ALA A 237 -25.04 1.38 18.41
CA ALA A 237 -24.66 2.63 19.06
C ALA A 237 -25.78 3.67 18.94
N GLN A 238 -26.47 3.79 17.81
CA GLN A 238 -27.66 4.65 17.67
C GLN A 238 -28.81 4.24 18.62
N LYS A 239 -29.04 2.94 18.83
CA LYS A 239 -30.03 2.46 19.82
C LYS A 239 -29.62 2.77 21.25
N ILE A 240 -28.32 2.67 21.58
CA ILE A 240 -27.80 3.07 22.89
C ILE A 240 -28.01 4.57 23.12
N ARG A 241 -27.76 5.41 22.10
CA ARG A 241 -27.98 6.87 22.16
C ARG A 241 -29.41 7.25 22.53
N THR A 242 -30.40 6.44 22.11
CA THR A 242 -31.82 6.68 22.35
C THR A 242 -32.41 5.85 23.49
N ALA A 243 -31.60 5.04 24.17
CA ALA A 243 -32.06 4.22 25.29
C ALA A 243 -32.59 5.08 26.44
N THR A 244 -33.65 4.62 27.09
CA THR A 244 -34.31 5.33 28.19
C THR A 244 -33.89 4.83 29.57
N THR A 245 -33.23 3.68 29.65
CA THR A 245 -32.74 3.11 30.92
C THR A 245 -31.32 2.57 30.79
N ALA A 246 -30.56 2.63 31.88
CA ALA A 246 -29.20 2.09 31.95
C ALA A 246 -29.17 0.58 31.65
N ALA A 247 -30.12 -0.19 32.21
CA ALA A 247 -30.21 -1.62 31.98
C ALA A 247 -30.38 -2.00 30.49
N GLN A 248 -31.21 -1.25 29.75
CA GLN A 248 -31.40 -1.47 28.31
C GLN A 248 -30.11 -1.16 27.53
N ALA A 249 -29.45 -0.05 27.84
CA ALA A 249 -28.21 0.35 27.20
C ALA A 249 -27.08 -0.65 27.48
N ALA A 250 -26.92 -1.10 28.74
CA ALA A 250 -25.86 -1.99 29.16
C ALA A 250 -25.86 -3.32 28.38
N ALA A 251 -27.03 -3.89 28.10
CA ALA A 251 -27.14 -5.10 27.27
C ALA A 251 -26.59 -4.87 25.86
N MET A 252 -26.98 -3.77 25.21
CA MET A 252 -26.51 -3.42 23.86
C MET A 252 -25.03 -3.04 23.82
N VAL A 253 -24.50 -2.46 24.90
CA VAL A 253 -23.09 -2.07 24.99
C VAL A 253 -22.16 -3.29 24.98
N ASN A 254 -22.56 -4.43 25.55
CA ASN A 254 -21.77 -5.66 25.50
C ASN A 254 -21.60 -6.16 24.05
N ASP A 255 -22.70 -6.17 23.29
CA ASP A 255 -22.69 -6.53 21.87
C ASP A 255 -21.88 -5.52 21.03
N LEU A 256 -22.00 -4.22 21.33
CA LEU A 256 -21.20 -3.16 20.69
C LEU A 256 -19.69 -3.38 20.93
N THR A 257 -19.32 -3.78 22.14
CA THR A 257 -17.94 -4.09 22.52
C THR A 257 -17.41 -5.29 21.72
N ALA A 258 -18.20 -6.35 21.57
CA ALA A 258 -17.80 -7.51 20.76
C ALA A 258 -17.59 -7.14 19.28
N LEU A 259 -18.49 -6.33 18.71
CA LEU A 259 -18.40 -5.88 17.32
C LEU A 259 -17.17 -4.99 17.09
N THR A 260 -16.93 -4.01 17.95
CA THR A 260 -15.77 -3.10 17.82
C THR A 260 -14.43 -3.84 17.99
N LYS A 261 -14.37 -4.89 18.81
CA LYS A 261 -13.20 -5.79 18.89
C LYS A 261 -13.01 -6.61 17.61
N ASN A 262 -14.09 -7.16 17.04
CA ASN A 262 -14.01 -7.85 15.75
C ASN A 262 -13.50 -6.91 14.64
N ILE A 263 -13.93 -5.63 14.63
CA ILE A 263 -13.44 -4.61 13.70
C ILE A 263 -11.94 -4.35 13.93
N SER A 264 -11.57 -3.91 15.14
CA SER A 264 -10.25 -3.35 15.47
C SER A 264 -9.15 -4.39 15.56
N GLU A 265 -9.42 -5.52 16.22
CA GLU A 265 -8.43 -6.50 16.65
C GLU A 265 -8.36 -7.72 15.73
N ARG A 266 -9.43 -7.98 14.96
CA ARG A 266 -9.49 -9.11 14.02
C ARG A 266 -9.46 -8.66 12.57
N GLY A 267 -10.54 -8.05 12.08
CA GLY A 267 -10.69 -7.72 10.67
C GLY A 267 -9.62 -6.78 10.15
N LEU A 268 -9.41 -5.65 10.83
CA LEU A 268 -8.43 -4.64 10.42
C LEU A 268 -6.98 -5.11 10.63
N GLN A 269 -6.68 -5.87 11.69
CA GLN A 269 -5.33 -6.44 11.87
C GLN A 269 -5.03 -7.55 10.86
N GLN A 270 -5.99 -8.43 10.55
CA GLN A 270 -5.81 -9.44 9.51
C GLN A 270 -5.57 -8.77 8.15
N ALA A 271 -6.39 -7.78 7.79
CA ALA A 271 -6.18 -6.99 6.58
C ALA A 271 -4.78 -6.38 6.53
N LYS A 272 -4.27 -5.88 7.66
CA LYS A 272 -2.92 -5.31 7.72
C LYS A 272 -1.84 -6.37 7.52
N THR A 273 -1.95 -7.51 8.21
CA THR A 273 -1.01 -8.63 8.09
C THR A 273 -0.92 -9.12 6.65
N GLU A 274 -2.07 -9.29 5.97
CA GLU A 274 -2.08 -9.71 4.57
C GLU A 274 -1.48 -8.65 3.64
N MET A 275 -1.72 -7.37 3.91
CA MET A 275 -1.08 -6.29 3.15
C MET A 275 0.45 -6.22 3.35
N ASP A 276 0.95 -6.60 4.53
CA ASP A 276 2.39 -6.65 4.80
C ASP A 276 3.09 -7.83 4.07
N LEU A 277 2.33 -8.75 3.46
CA LEU A 277 2.84 -9.87 2.66
C LEU A 277 2.92 -9.56 1.14
N ILE A 278 2.54 -8.34 0.74
CA ILE A 278 2.58 -7.87 -0.65
C ILE A 278 3.83 -7.03 -0.88
#